data_AF-V8C475-F1
#
_entry.id   AF-V8C475-F1
#
_cell.length_a   1.000
_cell.length_b   1.000
_cell.length_c   1.000
_cell.angle_alpha   90.00
_cell.angle_beta   90.00
_cell.angle_gamma   90.00
#
_symmetry.space_group_name_H-M   'P 1'
#
loop_
_entity.id
_entity.type
_entity.pdbx_description
1 polymer ?
#
loop_
_entity_poly.entity_id
_entity_poly.type
_entity_poly.pdbx_seq_one_letter_code
_entity_poly.pdbx_strand_id
1 'polypeptide(L)' 'MDFNYKLVMFGFPALCEDIEEVKLRMKQIPLERAKAETLEQCYLIELKTAKHYKILCDEKGYFIDKGDGKQ' A
#
# COMPACT_ATOMS: atom_id res chain seq x y z
N MET A 1 12.07 16.70 5.36
CA MET A 1 10.99 15.71 5.22
C MET A 1 11.63 14.43 4.73
N ASP A 2 11.73 13.46 5.61
CA ASP A 2 12.35 12.16 5.34
C ASP A 2 11.24 11.17 5.01
N PHE A 3 11.10 10.82 3.73
CA PHE A 3 10.13 9.81 3.31
C PHE A 3 10.58 8.43 3.78
N ASN A 4 9.75 7.75 4.57
CA ASN A 4 10.05 6.39 5.03
C ASN A 4 9.42 5.32 4.15
N TYR A 5 8.37 5.66 3.40
CA TYR A 5 7.60 4.71 2.62
C TYR A 5 7.34 5.20 1.19
N LYS A 6 7.27 4.26 0.25
CA LYS A 6 6.81 4.48 -1.11
C LYS A 6 5.62 3.56 -1.38
N LEU A 7 4.44 4.15 -1.43
CA LEU A 7 3.18 3.50 -1.77
C LEU A 7 3.03 3.47 -3.29
N VAL A 8 2.81 2.31 -3.89
CA VAL A 8 2.48 2.17 -5.31
C VAL A 8 1.09 1.56 -5.41
N MET A 9 0.15 2.29 -6.00
CA MET A 9 -1.23 1.86 -6.20
C MET A 9 -1.61 2.06 -7.66
N PHE A 10 -2.00 0.99 -8.35
CA PHE A 10 -2.44 1.04 -9.76
C PHE A 10 -1.42 1.75 -10.68
N GLY A 11 -0.13 1.46 -10.48
CA GLY A 11 0.95 2.09 -11.25
C GLY A 11 1.32 3.52 -10.84
N PHE A 12 0.62 4.13 -9.87
CA PHE A 12 0.93 5.46 -9.35
C PHE A 12 1.77 5.39 -8.07
N PRO A 13 3.04 5.85 -8.10
CA PRO A 13 3.86 5.94 -6.90
C PRO A 13 3.56 7.22 -6.10
N ALA A 14 3.53 7.08 -4.77
CA ALA A 14 3.44 8.16 -3.81
C ALA A 14 4.50 7.95 -2.72
N LEU A 15 5.23 9.01 -2.37
CA LEU A 15 6.14 9.01 -1.24
C LEU A 15 5.37 9.45 0.01
N CYS A 16 5.56 8.73 1.10
CA CYS A 16 4.90 8.96 2.38
C CYS A 16 5.93 9.08 3.49
N GLU A 17 5.72 10.06 4.37
CA GLU A 17 6.60 10.28 5.53
C GLU A 17 6.47 9.14 6.54
N ASP A 18 5.26 8.64 6.76
CA ASP A 18 4.98 7.60 7.74
C ASP A 18 3.82 6.69 7.30
N ILE A 19 3.55 5.67 8.13
CA ILE A 19 2.52 4.68 7.84
C ILE A 19 1.10 5.25 7.95
N GLU A 20 0.91 6.37 8.68
CA GLU A 20 -0.40 7.01 8.79
C GLU A 20 -0.76 7.70 7.47
N GLU A 21 0.20 8.38 6.84
CA GLU A 21 0.03 8.96 5.51
C GLU A 21 -0.27 7.89 4.45
N VAL A 22 0.43 6.74 4.52
CA VAL A 22 0.15 5.58 3.65
C VAL A 22 -1.32 5.16 3.78
N LYS A 23 -1.81 4.96 5.02
CA LYS A 23 -3.20 4.57 5.28
C LYS A 23 -4.19 5.64 4.83
N LEU A 24 -3.87 6.92 5.02
CA LEU A 24 -4.72 8.03 4.61
C LEU A 24 -4.90 8.04 3.09
N ARG A 25 -3.81 7.88 2.33
CA ARG A 25 -3.85 7.80 0.87
C ARG A 25 -4.64 6.58 0.39
N MET A 26 -4.41 5.42 1.01
CA MET A 26 -5.16 4.19 0.68
C MET A 26 -6.67 4.36 0.90
N LYS A 27 -7.09 5.07 1.95
CA LYS A 27 -8.51 5.36 2.20
C LYS A 27 -9.17 6.30 1.19
N GLN A 28 -8.39 7.17 0.53
CA GLN A 28 -8.91 8.06 -0.50
C GLN A 28 -9.19 7.36 -1.83
N ILE A 29 -8.62 6.16 -2.00
CA ILE A 29 -8.82 5.37 -3.21
C ILE A 29 -10.15 4.61 -3.08
N PRO A 30 -11.06 4.71 -4.06
CA PRO A 30 -12.31 3.95 -4.04
C PRO A 30 -12.04 2.45 -4.20
N LEU A 31 -12.82 1.61 -3.50
CA LEU A 31 -12.71 0.14 -3.61
C LEU A 31 -13.11 -0.39 -4.98
N GLU A 32 -13.93 0.36 -5.71
CA GLU A 32 -14.31 0.02 -7.09
C GLU A 32 -13.09 -0.06 -8.01
N ARG A 33 -12.05 0.75 -7.77
CA ARG A 33 -10.78 0.64 -8.52
C ARG A 33 -10.11 -0.72 -8.33
N ALA A 34 -10.11 -1.27 -7.11
CA ALA A 34 -9.58 -2.61 -6.85
C ALA A 34 -10.35 -3.72 -7.57
N LYS A 35 -11.63 -3.49 -7.87
CA LYS A 35 -12.47 -4.44 -8.62
C LYS A 35 -12.27 -4.32 -10.13
N ALA A 36 -12.02 -3.10 -10.60
CA ALA A 36 -11.80 -2.81 -12.02
C ALA A 36 -10.37 -3.09 -12.49
N GLU A 37 -9.38 -2.92 -11.61
CA GLU A 37 -7.96 -3.10 -11.90
C GLU A 37 -7.31 -4.17 -11.03
N THR A 38 -6.25 -4.79 -11.55
CA THR A 38 -5.56 -5.88 -10.87
C THR A 38 -4.69 -5.37 -9.71
N LEU A 39 -4.98 -5.83 -8.50
CA LEU A 39 -4.23 -5.49 -7.27
C LEU A 39 -2.78 -6.00 -7.26
N GLU A 40 -2.37 -6.84 -8.21
CA GLU A 40 -1.00 -7.37 -8.33
C GLU A 40 0.06 -6.26 -8.47
N GLN A 41 -0.33 -5.07 -8.95
CA GLN A 41 0.56 -3.92 -9.09
C GLN A 41 0.55 -2.99 -7.87
N CYS A 42 -0.18 -3.34 -6.81
CA CYS A 42 -0.29 -2.55 -5.58
C CYS A 42 0.66 -3.07 -4.50
N TYR A 43 1.62 -2.25 -4.08
CA TYR A 43 2.61 -2.62 -3.08
C TYR A 43 3.14 -1.40 -2.33
N LEU A 44 3.68 -1.65 -1.14
CA LEU A 44 4.34 -0.66 -0.30
C LEU A 44 5.82 -1.02 -0.18
N ILE A 45 6.70 -0.04 -0.31
CA ILE A 45 8.13 -0.20 -0.07
C ILE A 45 8.50 0.63 1.16
N GLU A 46 9.12 0.00 2.15
CA GLU A 46 9.79 0.72 3.23
C GLU A 46 11.19 1.09 2.78
N LEU A 47 11.44 2.38 2.62
CA LEU A 47 12.65 2.91 1.98
C LEU A 47 13.90 2.69 2.82
N LYS A 48 13.76 2.64 4.15
CA LYS A 48 14.88 2.41 5.08
C LYS A 48 15.44 0.99 5.02
N THR A 49 14.58 0.00 4.80
CA THR A 49 14.96 -1.41 4.82
C THR A 49 14.86 -2.08 3.45
N ALA A 50 14.38 -1.35 2.44
CA ALA A 50 14.01 -1.86 1.12
C ALA A 50 13.02 -3.05 1.17
N LYS A 51 12.25 -3.18 2.27
CA LYS A 51 11.23 -4.22 2.40
C LYS A 51 10.03 -3.88 1.54
N HIS A 52 9.55 -4.90 0.82
CA HIS A 52 8.36 -4.80 -0.01
C HIS A 52 7.22 -5.53 0.69
N TYR A 53 6.07 -4.88 0.74
CA TYR A 53 4.85 -5.41 1.30
C TYR A 53 3.78 -5.38 0.22
N LYS A 54 3.00 -6.46 0.10
CA LYS A 54 1.87 -6.48 -0.84
C LYS A 54 0.73 -5.66 -0.28
N ILE A 55 -0.10 -5.09 -1.16
CA ILE A 55 -1.35 -4.46 -0.75
C ILE A 55 -2.49 -5.33 -1.24
N LEU A 56 -3.37 -5.68 -0.31
CA LEU A 56 -4.59 -6.41 -0.56
C LEU A 56 -5.78 -5.49 -0.35
N CYS A 57 -6.93 -5.88 -0.87
CA CYS A 57 -8.18 -5.17 -0.68
C CYS A 57 -9.25 -6.15 -0.22
N ASP A 58 -10.07 -5.71 0.72
CA ASP A 58 -11.25 -6.42 1.22
C ASP A 58 -12.44 -5.44 1.25
N GLU A 59 -13.63 -5.89 1.67
CA GLU A 59 -14.85 -5.09 1.81
C GLU A 59 -14.64 -3.85 2.70
N LYS A 60 -13.70 -3.91 3.64
CA LYS A 60 -13.39 -2.79 4.55
C LYS A 60 -12.44 -1.75 3.97
N GLY A 61 -11.70 -2.06 2.91
CA GLY A 61 -10.60 -1.21 2.49
C GLY A 61 -9.39 -1.95 1.96
N TYR A 62 -8.39 -1.15 1.59
CA TYR A 62 -7.05 -1.64 1.31
C TYR A 62 -6.27 -1.85 2.62
N PHE A 63 -5.45 -2.89 2.66
CA PHE A 63 -4.57 -3.19 3.78
C PHE A 63 -3.25 -3.76 3.29
N ILE A 64 -2.21 -3.60 4.12
CA ILE A 64 -0.85 -4.05 3.80
C ILE A 64 -0.72 -5.48 4.30
N ASP A 65 -0.47 -6.40 3.38
CA ASP A 65 -0.07 -7.77 3.67
C ASP A 65 1.38 -7.76 4.12
N LYS A 66 1.56 -7.65 5.44
CA LYS A 66 2.81 -7.98 6.10
C LYS A 66 2.86 -9.49 6.19
N GLY A 67 3.14 -10.16 5.07
CA GLY A 67 3.14 -11.61 4.96
C GLY A 67 3.67 -12.23 6.24
N ASP A 68 2.75 -12.69 7.08
CA ASP A 68 3.07 -13.25 8.37
C ASP A 68 3.71 -14.59 8.04
N GLY A 69 5.03 -14.65 8.20
CA GLY A 69 5.71 -15.92 8.32
C GLY A 69 5.06 -16.62 9.48
N LYS A 70 4.11 -17.52 9.16
CA LYS A 70 3.48 -18.54 9.99
C LYS A 70 3.71 -18.34 11.50
N GLN A 71 2.65 -17.94 12.22
CA GLN A 71 2.45 -18.40 13.60
C GLN A 71 2.74 -19.89 13.75
#